data_AF-A0AAD4ZG21-F1
#
_entry.id   AF-A0AAD4ZG21-F1
#
_cell.length_a   1.000
_cell.length_b   1.000
_cell.length_c   1.000
_cell.angle_alpha   90.00
_cell.angle_beta   90.00
_cell.angle_gamma   90.00
#
_symmetry.space_group_name_H-M   'P 1'
#
loop_
_entity.id
_entity.type
_entity.pdbx_description
1 polymer ?
#
loop_
_entity_poly.entity_id
_entity_poly.type
_entity_poly.pdbx_seq_one_letter_code
_entity_poly.pdbx_strand_id
1 'polypeptide(L)'
;MVITSKPLNGNNYATWCRSISISLSAKNKFDFIDGTVKMSSAKTYPDEFSLWKRCNDMVLSWLLNTLELDIVNSVIYSTTVYEIWEDLRERFSQSNAPIILQIQWDLSSLTQDQLSVAAYYTKLKALCDELASYSDLPFCICGAMKKQG
;
A
#
# COMPACT_ATOMS: atom_id res chain seq x y z
N MET A 1 -14.67 1.14 11.46
CA MET A 1 -13.79 -0.05 11.36
C MET A 1 -12.41 0.45 10.97
N VAL A 2 -11.38 0.12 11.73
CA VAL A 2 -10.00 0.55 11.46
C VAL A 2 -9.35 -0.46 10.52
N ILE A 3 -8.84 0.00 9.38
CA ILE A 3 -8.24 -0.85 8.34
C ILE A 3 -6.71 -0.72 8.35
N THR A 4 -6.21 0.43 8.79
CA THR A 4 -4.83 0.67 9.17
C THR A 4 -4.80 1.63 10.36
N SER A 5 -3.80 1.51 11.24
CA SER A 5 -3.60 2.43 12.35
C SER A 5 -2.86 3.71 11.95
N LYS A 6 -2.16 3.71 10.81
CA LYS A 6 -1.42 4.86 10.27
C LYS A 6 -1.96 5.22 8.88
N PRO A 7 -2.47 6.44 8.69
CA PRO A 7 -2.85 6.94 7.37
C PRO A 7 -1.65 6.99 6.40
N LEU A 8 -1.92 6.90 5.10
CA LEU A 8 -0.91 7.13 4.06
C LEU A 8 -0.46 8.60 4.10
N ASN A 9 0.84 8.83 4.22
CA ASN A 9 1.45 10.17 4.32
C ASN A 9 2.56 10.39 3.28
N GLY A 10 2.60 9.55 2.25
CA GLY A 10 3.58 9.59 1.17
C GLY A 10 4.89 8.86 1.45
N ASN A 11 5.31 8.74 2.72
CA ASN A 11 6.57 8.09 3.09
C ASN A 11 6.39 6.64 3.57
N ASN A 12 5.16 6.22 3.86
CA ASN A 12 4.85 4.91 4.44
C ASN A 12 4.11 3.98 3.47
N TYR A 13 4.19 4.22 2.16
CA TYR A 13 3.37 3.52 1.16
C TYR A 13 3.51 2.00 1.22
N ALA A 14 4.73 1.45 1.34
CA ALA A 14 4.91 -0.01 1.38
C ALA A 14 4.18 -0.66 2.57
N THR A 15 4.42 -0.14 3.78
CA THR A 15 3.76 -0.60 5.01
C THR A 15 2.24 -0.41 4.96
N TRP A 16 1.78 0.74 4.45
CA TRP A 16 0.35 1.03 4.27
C TRP A 16 -0.29 0.06 3.26
N CYS A 17 0.31 -0.11 2.09
CA CYS A 17 -0.18 -0.98 1.02
C CYS A 17 -0.30 -2.43 1.51
N ARG A 18 0.70 -2.92 2.24
CA ARG A 18 0.67 -4.25 2.86
C ARG A 18 -0.47 -4.40 3.86
N SER A 19 -0.67 -3.40 4.73
CA SER A 19 -1.74 -3.37 5.74
C SER A 19 -3.14 -3.41 5.11
N ILE A 20 -3.39 -2.55 4.11
CA ILE A 20 -4.66 -2.53 3.36
C ILE A 20 -4.91 -3.86 2.67
N SER A 21 -3.89 -4.41 2.00
CA SER A 21 -4.00 -5.69 1.29
C SER A 21 -4.43 -6.84 2.22
N ILE A 22 -3.85 -6.93 3.43
CA ILE A 22 -4.24 -7.94 4.43
C ILE A 22 -5.69 -7.73 4.87
N SER A 23 -6.06 -6.49 5.22
CA SER A 23 -7.38 -6.18 5.76
C SER A 23 -8.50 -6.42 4.74
N LEU A 24 -8.28 -6.08 3.47
CA LEU A 24 -9.24 -6.34 2.39
C LEU A 24 -9.30 -7.83 2.01
N SER A 25 -8.16 -8.52 2.00
CA SER A 25 -8.12 -9.98 1.78
C SER A 25 -8.93 -10.72 2.86
N ALA A 26 -8.76 -10.36 4.14
CA ALA A 26 -9.53 -10.93 5.24
C ALA A 26 -11.05 -10.67 5.15
N LYS A 27 -11.50 -9.78 4.26
CA LYS A 27 -12.92 -9.42 4.05
C LYS A 27 -13.45 -9.89 2.69
N ASN A 28 -12.66 -10.63 1.91
CA ASN A 28 -12.97 -10.98 0.53
C ASN A 28 -13.33 -9.71 -0.29
N LYS A 29 -12.49 -8.68 -0.18
CA LYS A 29 -12.64 -7.40 -0.90
C LYS A 29 -11.37 -6.98 -1.63
N PHE A 30 -10.32 -7.80 -1.60
CA PHE A 30 -9.08 -7.52 -2.33
C PHE A 30 -9.32 -7.37 -3.84
N ASP A 31 -10.26 -8.15 -4.37
CA ASP A 31 -10.57 -8.19 -5.80
C ASP A 31 -11.14 -6.86 -6.37
N PHE A 32 -11.51 -5.92 -5.50
CA PHE A 32 -11.94 -4.57 -5.89
C PHE A 32 -10.75 -3.61 -6.09
N ILE A 33 -9.61 -3.86 -5.43
CA ILE A 33 -8.39 -3.05 -5.59
C ILE A 33 -7.46 -3.60 -6.68
N ASP A 34 -7.47 -4.91 -6.96
CA ASP A 34 -6.66 -5.50 -8.02
C ASP A 34 -7.34 -5.47 -9.41
N GLY A 35 -8.63 -5.10 -9.46
CA GLY A 35 -9.41 -4.98 -10.70
C GLY A 35 -9.97 -6.30 -11.23
N THR A 36 -9.86 -7.41 -10.48
CA THR A 36 -10.43 -8.72 -10.84
C THR A 36 -11.96 -8.64 -10.93
N VAL A 37 -12.60 -7.91 -10.00
CA VAL A 37 -14.05 -7.69 -10.01
C VAL A 37 -14.39 -6.47 -10.86
N LYS A 38 -14.71 -6.73 -12.13
CA LYS A 38 -15.08 -5.68 -13.10
C LYS A 38 -16.50 -5.17 -12.88
N MET A 39 -16.70 -3.91 -13.25
CA MET A 39 -18.00 -3.25 -13.25
C MET A 39 -18.97 -4.00 -14.18
N SER A 40 -20.06 -4.55 -13.63
CA SER A 40 -21.16 -5.12 -14.42
C SER A 40 -21.88 -4.04 -15.21
N SER A 41 -22.33 -4.35 -16.43
CA SER A 41 -23.12 -3.41 -17.23
C SER A 41 -24.45 -3.09 -16.55
N ALA A 42 -24.65 -1.83 -16.14
CA ALA A 42 -25.90 -1.37 -15.55
C ALA A 42 -27.12 -1.56 -16.46
N LYS A 43 -26.91 -1.63 -17.78
CA LYS A 43 -27.98 -1.86 -18.76
C LYS A 43 -28.35 -3.33 -18.90
N THR A 44 -27.39 -4.23 -18.69
CA THR A 44 -27.55 -5.67 -18.95
C THR A 44 -27.89 -6.43 -17.67
N TYR A 45 -27.29 -6.03 -16.54
CA TYR A 45 -27.42 -6.68 -15.24
C TYR A 45 -27.58 -5.63 -14.12
N PRO A 46 -28.76 -5.01 -13.99
CA PRO A 46 -28.96 -3.90 -13.04
C PRO A 46 -28.79 -4.31 -11.57
N ASP A 47 -29.20 -5.53 -11.21
CA ASP A 47 -29.08 -6.04 -9.83
C ASP A 47 -27.61 -6.29 -9.44
N GLU A 48 -26.85 -6.93 -10.34
CA GLU A 48 -25.40 -7.14 -10.14
C GLU A 48 -24.65 -5.81 -10.07
N PHE A 49 -25.01 -4.85 -10.92
CA PHE A 49 -24.43 -3.52 -10.89
C PHE A 49 -24.67 -2.80 -9.55
N SER A 50 -25.89 -2.89 -9.01
CA SER A 50 -26.23 -2.32 -7.70
C SER A 50 -25.41 -2.94 -6.56
N LEU A 51 -25.25 -4.27 -6.57
CA LEU A 51 -24.44 -4.99 -5.59
C LEU A 51 -22.95 -4.65 -5.70
N TRP A 52 -22.42 -4.60 -6.93
CA TRP A 52 -21.06 -4.18 -7.21
C TRP A 52 -20.80 -2.76 -6.69
N LYS A 53 -21.69 -1.81 -7.03
CA LYS A 53 -21.58 -0.42 -6.61
C LYS A 53 -21.58 -0.28 -5.09
N ARG A 54 -22.47 -0.98 -4.40
CA ARG A 54 -22.50 -0.98 -2.93
C ARG A 54 -21.18 -1.48 -2.32
N CYS A 55 -20.58 -2.51 -2.90
CA CYS A 55 -19.29 -3.03 -2.44
C CYS A 55 -18.14 -2.06 -2.75
N ASN A 56 -18.12 -1.49 -3.96
CA ASN A 56 -17.16 -0.46 -4.35
C ASN A 56 -17.23 0.74 -3.39
N ASP A 57 -18.41 1.31 -3.15
CA ASP A 57 -18.59 2.48 -2.29
C ASP A 57 -18.20 2.20 -0.83
N MET A 58 -18.45 0.97 -0.35
CA MET A 58 -17.99 0.52 0.97
C MET A 58 -16.46 0.51 1.05
N VAL A 59 -15.79 -0.12 0.09
CA VAL A 59 -14.32 -0.20 0.06
C VAL A 59 -13.71 1.19 -0.20
N LEU A 60 -14.39 2.07 -0.94
CA LEU A 60 -13.97 3.45 -1.16
C LEU A 60 -14.01 4.25 0.15
N SER A 61 -15.11 4.17 0.90
CA SER A 61 -15.23 4.81 2.21
C SER A 61 -14.13 4.35 3.17
N TRP A 62 -13.79 3.07 3.11
CA TRP A 62 -12.73 2.44 3.87
C TRP A 62 -11.36 2.97 3.47
N LEU A 63 -11.05 2.97 2.18
CA LEU A 63 -9.78 3.42 1.64
C LEU A 63 -9.54 4.91 1.96
N LEU A 64 -10.52 5.78 1.72
CA LEU A 64 -10.41 7.21 1.99
C LEU A 64 -10.10 7.51 3.47
N ASN A 65 -10.67 6.73 4.39
CA ASN A 65 -10.40 6.86 5.83
C ASN A 65 -8.99 6.40 6.23
N THR A 66 -8.20 5.89 5.29
CA THR A 66 -6.81 5.47 5.51
C THR A 66 -5.79 6.41 4.88
N LEU A 67 -6.22 7.57 4.39
CA LEU A 67 -5.38 8.56 3.71
C LEU A 67 -5.32 9.85 4.54
N GLU A 68 -4.19 10.55 4.49
CA GLU A 68 -4.13 11.94 4.98
C GLU A 68 -4.98 12.88 4.12
N LEU A 69 -5.43 13.99 4.71
CA LEU A 69 -6.42 14.89 4.11
C LEU A 69 -5.99 15.41 2.73
N ASP A 70 -4.72 15.75 2.56
CA ASP A 70 -4.19 16.25 1.30
C ASP A 70 -4.26 15.19 0.19
N ILE A 71 -4.01 13.93 0.54
CA ILE A 71 -4.12 12.81 -0.39
C ILE A 71 -5.59 12.53 -0.71
N VAL A 72 -6.48 12.54 0.29
CA VAL A 72 -7.94 12.40 0.09
C VAL A 72 -8.44 13.42 -0.93
N ASN A 73 -8.09 14.69 -0.75
CA ASN A 73 -8.52 15.78 -1.63
C ASN A 73 -8.07 15.57 -3.09
N SER A 74 -6.96 14.87 -3.32
CA SER A 74 -6.49 14.56 -4.67
C SER A 74 -7.26 13.43 -5.36
N VAL A 75 -7.89 12.52 -4.61
CA VAL A 75 -8.52 11.29 -5.15
C VAL A 75 -10.03 11.21 -4.97
N ILE A 76 -10.64 12.12 -4.19
CA ILE A 76 -12.04 12.07 -3.77
C ILE A 76 -13.05 12.02 -4.93
N TYR A 77 -12.68 12.50 -6.12
CA TYR A 77 -13.54 12.51 -7.31
C TYR A 77 -13.44 11.23 -8.15
N SER A 78 -12.57 10.29 -7.80
CA SER A 78 -12.45 9.00 -8.49
C SER A 78 -13.68 8.15 -8.27
N THR A 79 -14.09 7.39 -9.28
CA THR A 79 -15.37 6.65 -9.25
C THR A 79 -15.20 5.24 -8.71
N THR A 80 -14.02 4.66 -8.90
CA THR A 80 -13.74 3.29 -8.49
C THR A 80 -12.59 3.21 -7.49
N VAL A 81 -12.65 2.22 -6.61
CA VAL A 81 -11.55 1.95 -5.68
C VAL A 81 -10.28 1.59 -6.45
N TYR A 82 -10.42 0.86 -7.55
CA TYR A 82 -9.33 0.51 -8.44
C TYR A 82 -8.57 1.74 -8.98
N GLU A 83 -9.29 2.77 -9.44
CA GLU A 83 -8.67 4.03 -9.90
C GLU A 83 -7.82 4.67 -8.82
N ILE A 84 -8.37 4.82 -7.61
CA ILE A 84 -7.64 5.40 -6.47
C ILE A 84 -6.42 4.54 -6.14
N TRP A 85 -6.57 3.23 -6.13
CA TRP A 85 -5.51 2.30 -5.77
C TRP A 85 -4.32 2.37 -6.75
N GLU A 86 -4.59 2.36 -8.05
CA GLU A 86 -3.54 2.47 -9.08
C GLU A 86 -2.85 3.84 -9.07
N ASP A 87 -3.61 4.92 -8.88
CA ASP A 87 -3.06 6.26 -8.80
C ASP A 87 -2.15 6.44 -7.56
N LEU A 88 -2.56 5.93 -6.39
CA LEU A 88 -1.69 5.91 -5.20
C LEU A 88 -0.46 5.02 -5.40
N ARG A 89 -0.62 3.89 -6.09
CA ARG A 89 0.48 3.00 -6.44
C ARG A 89 1.49 3.69 -7.33
N GLU A 90 1.05 4.32 -8.42
CA GLU A 90 1.94 5.03 -9.34
C GLU A 90 2.70 6.17 -8.65
N ARG A 91 1.97 6.98 -7.86
CA ARG A 91 2.54 8.15 -7.18
C ARG A 91 3.54 7.81 -6.08
N PHE A 92 3.26 6.77 -5.28
CA PHE A 92 4.04 6.51 -4.06
C PHE A 92 4.89 5.24 -4.08
N SER A 93 4.75 4.37 -5.11
CA SER A 93 5.64 3.21 -5.25
C SER A 93 7.04 3.57 -5.76
N GLN A 94 7.19 4.65 -6.52
CA GLN A 94 8.48 5.06 -7.10
C GLN A 94 9.38 5.79 -6.09
N SER A 95 8.79 6.45 -5.08
CA SER A 95 9.52 7.21 -4.05
C SER A 95 10.28 6.34 -3.04
N ASN A 96 10.39 5.04 -3.27
CA ASN A 96 11.04 4.11 -2.37
C ASN A 96 12.56 4.30 -2.29
N ALA A 97 13.23 4.89 -3.29
CA ALA A 97 14.71 4.99 -3.28
C ALA A 97 15.27 5.85 -2.13
N PRO A 98 14.80 7.09 -1.89
CA PRO A 98 15.17 7.85 -0.69
C PRO A 98 14.81 7.15 0.62
N ILE A 99 13.68 6.43 0.66
CA ILE A 99 13.22 5.70 1.85
C ILE A 99 14.14 4.52 2.15
N ILE A 100 14.54 3.75 1.14
CA ILE A 100 15.51 2.65 1.25
C ILE A 100 16.85 3.18 1.78
N LEU A 101 17.32 4.31 1.24
CA LEU A 101 18.54 4.95 1.73
C LEU A 101 18.40 5.39 3.20
N GLN A 102 17.26 5.97 3.58
CA GLN A 102 17.00 6.33 4.97
C GLN A 102 17.00 5.10 5.88
N ILE A 103 16.34 4.00 5.50
CA ILE A 103 16.32 2.75 6.28
C ILE A 103 17.73 2.18 6.43
N GLN A 104 18.55 2.22 5.38
CA GLN A 104 19.96 1.81 5.44
C GLN A 104 20.78 2.70 6.38
N TRP A 105 20.55 4.01 6.36
CA TRP A 105 21.16 4.95 7.29
C TRP A 105 20.72 4.69 8.73
N ASP A 106 19.44 4.49 8.97
CA ASP A 106 18.89 4.15 10.30
C ASP A 106 19.48 2.84 10.80
N LEU A 107 19.61 1.81 9.95
CA LEU A 107 20.26 0.53 10.30
C LEU A 107 21.73 0.71 10.66
N SER A 108 22.49 1.47 9.87
CA SER A 108 23.92 1.69 10.11
C SER A 108 24.22 2.57 11.32
N SER A 109 23.30 3.48 11.66
CA SER A 109 23.40 4.34 12.84
C SER A 109 22.73 3.76 14.09
N LEU A 110 21.99 2.65 13.98
CA LEU A 110 21.28 2.03 15.10
C LEU A 110 22.27 1.44 16.11
N THR A 111 22.37 2.10 17.26
CA THR A 111 23.11 1.63 18.42
C THR A 111 22.13 1.27 19.55
N GLN A 112 22.54 0.35 20.42
CA GLN A 112 21.69 -0.03 21.56
C GLN A 112 21.49 1.14 22.53
N ASP A 113 22.56 1.90 22.82
CA ASP A 113 22.58 3.03 23.75
C ASP A 113 21.80 2.72 25.06
N GLN A 114 20.78 3.52 25.40
CA GLN A 114 19.95 3.34 26.60
C GLN A 114 18.77 2.35 26.41
N LEU A 115 18.65 1.73 25.23
CA LEU A 115 17.57 0.77 24.98
C LEU A 115 17.85 -0.57 25.65
N SER A 116 16.79 -1.23 26.12
CA SER A 116 16.88 -2.64 26.50
C SER A 116 17.22 -3.49 25.27
N VAL A 117 17.87 -4.65 25.49
CA VAL A 117 18.21 -5.60 24.42
C VAL A 117 16.97 -5.99 23.60
N ALA A 118 15.83 -6.21 24.26
CA ALA A 118 14.58 -6.54 23.59
C ALA A 118 14.06 -5.39 22.71
N ALA A 119 14.13 -4.14 23.19
CA ALA A 119 13.70 -2.97 22.42
C ALA A 119 14.61 -2.70 21.22
N TYR A 120 15.94 -2.82 21.41
CA TYR A 120 16.91 -2.71 20.32
C TYR A 120 16.69 -3.78 19.25
N TYR A 121 16.57 -5.05 19.64
CA TYR A 121 16.35 -6.14 18.70
C TYR A 121 15.04 -5.98 17.93
N THR A 122 13.97 -5.52 18.60
CA THR A 122 12.68 -5.26 17.95
C THR A 122 12.80 -4.17 16.88
N LYS A 123 13.53 -3.07 17.17
CA LYS A 123 13.79 -2.01 16.18
C LYS A 123 14.64 -2.50 15.02
N LEU A 124 15.73 -3.21 15.30
CA LEU A 124 16.60 -3.79 14.29
C LEU A 124 15.81 -4.72 13.36
N LYS A 125 15.00 -5.62 13.94
CA LYS A 125 14.18 -6.55 13.17
C LYS A 125 13.14 -5.82 12.31
N ALA A 126 12.48 -4.80 12.85
CA ALA A 126 11.51 -4.01 12.09
C ALA A 126 12.15 -3.34 10.86
N LEU A 127 13.31 -2.70 11.03
CA LEU A 127 14.04 -2.07 9.92
C LEU A 127 14.50 -3.09 8.87
N CYS A 128 14.99 -4.26 9.30
CA CYS A 128 15.36 -5.35 8.39
C CYS A 128 14.17 -5.90 7.60
N ASP A 129 13.04 -6.16 8.26
CA ASP A 129 11.82 -6.68 7.63
C ASP A 129 11.25 -5.62 6.66
N GLU A 130 11.31 -4.34 7.01
CA GLU A 130 10.91 -3.23 6.15
C GLU A 130 11.81 -3.12 4.91
N LEU A 131 13.13 -3.18 5.06
CA LEU A 131 14.08 -3.19 3.94
C LEU A 131 13.88 -4.38 2.99
N ALA A 132 13.59 -5.56 3.54
CA ALA A 132 13.29 -6.76 2.76
C ALA A 132 12.03 -6.57 1.89
N SER A 133 11.00 -5.88 2.41
CA SER A 133 9.76 -5.62 1.67
C SER A 133 9.95 -4.76 0.40
N TYR A 134 10.99 -3.92 0.35
CA TYR A 134 11.37 -3.16 -0.83
C TYR A 134 12.21 -3.94 -1.83
N SER A 135 12.82 -5.05 -1.41
CA SER A 135 13.69 -5.90 -2.24
C SER A 135 12.88 -6.86 -3.12
N ASP A 136 11.62 -7.12 -2.77
CA ASP A 136 10.65 -7.91 -3.57
C ASP A 136 10.04 -7.10 -4.74
N LEU A 137 10.73 -6.09 -5.25
CA LEU A 137 10.35 -5.44 -6.50
C LEU A 137 10.41 -6.48 -7.64
N PRO A 138 9.39 -6.56 -8.51
CA PRO A 138 9.39 -7.51 -9.60
C PRO A 138 10.64 -7.29 -10.44
N PHE A 139 11.42 -8.36 -10.64
CA PHE A 139 12.50 -8.39 -11.60
C PHE A 139 12.02 -7.74 -12.90
N CYS A 140 12.66 -6.65 -13.31
CA CYS A 140 12.37 -6.05 -14.59
C CYS A 140 12.64 -7.10 -15.66
N ILE A 141 11.58 -7.56 -16.33
CA ILE A 141 11.67 -8.46 -17.50
C ILE A 141 12.34 -7.72 -18.68
N CYS A 142 12.63 -6.43 -18.54
CA CYS A 142 13.29 -5.61 -19.54
C CYS A 142 14.76 -5.98 -19.83
N GLY A 143 15.35 -6.98 -19.16
CA GLY A 143 16.69 -7.49 -19.51
C GLY A 143 17.85 -6.48 -19.40
N ALA A 144 17.61 -5.31 -18.79
CA ALA A 144 18.53 -4.18 -18.85
C ALA A 144 19.65 -4.22 -17.78
N MET A 145 19.59 -5.12 -16.79
CA MET A 145 20.65 -5.23 -15.77
C MET A 145 21.66 -6.31 -16.15
N LYS A 146 22.66 -5.94 -16.96
CA LYS A 146 23.90 -6.71 -17.05
C LYS A 146 24.69 -6.53 -15.75
N LYS A 147 24.92 -7.63 -15.02
CA LYS A 147 25.93 -7.69 -13.96
C LYS A 147 27.29 -7.37 -14.59
N GLN A 148 27.91 -6.26 -14.19
CA GLN A 148 29.35 -6.11 -14.33
C GLN A 148 29.99 -6.68 -13.06
N GLY A 149 30.69 -7.80 -13.23
CA GLY A 149 31.77 -8.21 -12.34
C GLY A 149 33.07 -7.57 -12.77
#